data_AF-A0A962CAS4-F1
#
_entry.id   AF-A0A962CAS4-F1
#
_cell.length_a   1.000
_cell.length_b   1.000
_cell.length_c   1.000
_cell.angle_alpha   90.00
_cell.angle_beta   90.00
_cell.angle_gamma   90.00
#
_symmetry.space_group_name_H-M   'P 1'
#
loop_
_entity.id
_entity.type
_entity.pdbx_description
1 polymer ?
#
loop_
_entity_poly.entity_id
_entity_poly.type
_entity_poly.pdbx_seq_one_letter_code
_entity_poly.pdbx_strand_id
1 'polypeptide(L)' 'RYDDEQHARMALLDAEFRAFDGLDEEDAAMMGFDLESVEPPHSNDDEELLTLMVQKLARIQ' A
#
# COMPACT_ATOMS: atom_id res chain seq x y z
N ARG A 1 5.26 7.44 13.57
CA ARG A 1 5.80 6.58 14.64
C ARG A 1 4.70 6.47 15.69
N TYR A 2 4.32 5.26 16.09
CA TYR A 2 3.26 5.06 17.08
C TYR A 2 3.83 5.18 18.50
N ASP A 3 2.97 5.59 19.43
CA ASP A 3 3.35 5.87 20.82
C ASP A 3 3.66 4.58 21.61
N ASP A 4 2.98 3.47 21.28
CA ASP A 4 3.26 2.13 21.80
C ASP A 4 2.89 1.03 20.77
N GLU A 5 3.29 -0.21 21.07
CA GLU A 5 3.07 -1.38 20.20
C GLU A 5 1.58 -1.75 20.07
N GLN A 6 0.76 -1.45 21.09
CA GLN A 6 -0.67 -1.75 21.07
C GLN A 6 -1.39 -0.84 20.06
N HIS A 7 -1.06 0.46 20.04
CA HIS A 7 -1.57 1.41 19.06
C HIS A 7 -1.15 1.04 17.63
N ALA A 8 0.11 0.61 17.44
CA ALA A 8 0.56 0.11 16.13
C ALA A 8 -0.24 -1.12 15.68
N ARG A 9 -0.49 -2.08 16.58
CA ARG A 9 -1.32 -3.27 16.30
C ARG A 9 -2.76 -2.91 15.97
N MET A 10 -3.37 -2.02 16.75
CA MET A 10 -4.74 -1.59 16.49
C MET A 10 -4.87 -0.87 15.15
N ALA A 11 -3.90 0.00 14.79
CA ALA A 11 -3.88 0.67 13.50
C ALA A 11 -3.78 -0.32 12.33
N LEU A 12 -3.01 -1.41 12.47
CA LEU A 12 -2.94 -2.47 11.45
C LEU A 12 -4.26 -3.24 11.32
N LEU A 13 -4.95 -3.51 12.43
CA LEU A 13 -6.25 -4.19 12.42
C LEU A 13 -7.35 -3.33 11.78
N ASP A 14 -7.25 -2.01 11.91
CA ASP A 14 -8.21 -1.04 11.35
C ASP A 14 -7.90 -0.64 9.90
N ALA A 15 -6.70 -0.96 9.39
CA ALA A 15 -6.20 -0.49 8.10
C ALA A 15 -6.90 -1.09 6.85
N GLU A 16 -8.04 -1.79 7.01
CA GLU A 16 -8.79 -2.48 5.94
C GLU A 16 -7.88 -3.11 4.88
N PHE A 17 -6.87 -3.88 5.31
CA PHE A 17 -5.91 -4.47 4.39
C PHE A 17 -6.63 -5.31 3.33
N ARG A 18 -6.38 -4.99 2.05
CA ARG A 18 -6.85 -5.76 0.90
C ARG A 18 -5.65 -6.28 0.12
N ALA A 19 -5.68 -7.57 -0.20
CA ALA A 19 -4.69 -8.17 -1.09
C ALA A 19 -4.96 -7.73 -2.54
N PHE A 20 -3.90 -7.63 -3.33
CA PHE A 20 -3.99 -7.44 -4.78
C PHE A 20 -4.45 -8.71 -5.51
N ASP A 21 -4.35 -9.87 -4.86
CA ASP A 21 -4.80 -11.14 -5.44
C ASP A 21 -6.32 -11.14 -5.65
N GLY A 22 -6.74 -11.31 -6.90
CA GLY A 22 -8.14 -11.24 -7.32
C GLY A 22 -8.68 -9.83 -7.54
N LEU A 23 -7.87 -8.78 -7.42
CA LEU A 23 -8.25 -7.40 -7.74
C LEU A 23 -8.22 -7.17 -9.26
N ASP A 24 -9.30 -6.62 -9.82
CA ASP A 24 -9.35 -6.19 -11.22
C ASP A 24 -9.37 -4.65 -11.36
N GLU A 25 -9.41 -4.18 -12.60
CA GLU A 25 -9.42 -2.74 -12.92
C GLU A 25 -10.68 -2.02 -12.40
N GLU A 26 -11.84 -2.68 -12.43
CA GLU A 26 -13.10 -2.10 -11.94
C GLU A 26 -13.06 -1.92 -10.42
N ASP A 27 -12.53 -2.91 -9.70
CA ASP A 27 -12.33 -2.85 -8.26
C ASP A 27 -11.35 -1.73 -7.87
N ALA A 28 -10.20 -1.64 -8.55
CA ALA A 28 -9.22 -0.59 -8.30
C ALA A 28 -9.79 0.82 -8.56
N ALA A 29 -10.56 0.98 -9.63
CA ALA A 29 -11.25 2.23 -9.94
C ALA A 29 -12.27 2.62 -8.86
N MET A 30 -13.03 1.66 -8.31
CA MET A 30 -13.91 1.91 -7.15
C MET A 30 -13.14 2.35 -5.90
N MET A 31 -11.93 1.82 -5.70
CA MET A 31 -11.01 2.24 -4.63
C MET A 31 -10.30 3.57 -4.94
N GLY A 32 -10.41 4.06 -6.18
CA GLY A 32 -9.94 5.36 -6.64
C GLY A 32 -8.48 5.37 -7.09
N PHE A 33 -7.91 4.25 -7.52
CA PHE A 33 -6.55 4.18 -8.06
C PHE A 33 -6.49 3.35 -9.34
N ASP A 34 -5.43 3.52 -10.12
CA ASP A 34 -5.22 2.80 -11.38
C ASP A 34 -4.36 1.55 -11.13
N LEU A 35 -4.90 0.38 -11.43
CA LEU A 35 -4.22 -0.89 -11.19
C LEU A 35 -2.96 -1.05 -12.06
N GLU A 36 -2.99 -0.60 -13.32
CA GLU A 36 -1.85 -0.71 -14.23
C GLU A 36 -0.67 0.16 -13.80
N SER A 37 -0.93 1.20 -13.00
CA SER A 37 0.11 2.10 -12.47
C SER A 37 0.87 1.51 -11.28
N VAL A 38 0.41 0.39 -10.70
CA VAL A 38 1.01 -0.22 -9.52
C VAL A 38 2.09 -1.22 -9.94
N GLU A 39 3.35 -0.90 -9.58
CA GLU A 39 4.49 -1.78 -9.79
C GLU A 39 5.18 -2.14 -8.46
N PRO A 40 5.79 -3.34 -8.36
CA PRO A 40 6.64 -3.66 -7.23
C PRO A 40 7.79 -2.64 -7.11
N PRO A 41 8.12 -2.16 -5.91
CA PRO A 41 9.29 -1.31 -5.72
C PRO A 41 10.59 -2.06 -6.04
N HIS A 42 11.51 -1.36 -6.71
CA HIS A 42 12.82 -1.89 -7.09
C HIS A 42 13.95 -0.94 -6.67
N SER A 43 15.04 -1.48 -6.10
CA SER A 43 16.32 -0.79 -5.89
C SER A 43 17.49 -1.79 -5.96
N ASN A 44 18.71 -1.28 -6.17
CA ASN A 44 19.95 -2.05 -6.10
C ASN A 44 20.56 -2.14 -4.69
N ASP A 45 19.99 -1.40 -3.74
CA ASP A 45 20.43 -1.35 -2.34
C ASP A 45 19.25 -1.61 -1.40
N ASP A 46 19.48 -2.41 -0.37
CA ASP A 46 18.45 -2.85 0.57
C ASP A 46 17.94 -1.69 1.44
N GLU A 47 18.81 -0.76 1.85
CA GLU A 47 18.40 0.40 2.65
C GLU A 47 17.50 1.32 1.82
N GLU A 48 17.84 1.54 0.56
CA GLU A 48 17.00 2.29 -0.38
C GLU A 48 15.67 1.56 -0.64
N LEU A 49 15.69 0.25 -0.86
CA LEU A 49 14.50 -0.56 -1.11
C LEU A 49 13.49 -0.48 0.05
N LEU A 50 13.97 -0.53 1.29
CA LEU A 50 13.12 -0.43 2.48
C LEU A 50 12.27 0.85 2.50
N THR A 51 12.81 1.96 1.99
CA THR A 51 12.07 3.22 1.91
C THR A 51 10.93 3.20 0.90
N LEU A 52 11.01 2.32 -0.11
CA LEU A 52 10.03 2.17 -1.19
C LEU A 52 8.92 1.15 -0.88
N MET A 53 9.05 0.39 0.21
CA MET A 53 8.06 -0.63 0.62
C MET A 53 6.72 -0.05 1.07
N VAL A 54 6.62 1.28 1.26
CA VAL A 54 5.38 1.98 1.60
C VAL A 54 5.21 3.18 0.66
N GLN A 55 4.23 3.10 -0.23
CA GLN A 55 3.92 4.15 -1.19
C GLN A 55 2.48 4.62 -1.05
N LYS A 56 2.26 5.91 -1.28
CA LYS A 56 0.91 6.49 -1.35
C LYS A 56 0.48 6.49 -2.81
N LEU A 57 -0.56 5.72 -3.14
CA LEU A 57 -1.13 5.72 -4.48
C LEU A 57 -1.83 7.05 -4.74
N ALA A 58 -1.62 7.60 -5.95
CA ALA A 58 -2.35 8.76 -6.41
C ALA A 58 -3.80 8.37 -6.68
N ARG A 59 -4.74 9.25 -6.32
CA ARG A 59 -6.15 9.02 -6.64
C ARG A 59 -6.46 9.48 -8.05
N ILE A 60 -7.12 8.63 -8.84
CA ILE A 60 -7.71 9.06 -10.11
C ILE A 60 -8.96 9.87 -9.76
N GLN A 61 -9.10 11.07 -10.36
CA GLN A 61 -10.28 11.94 -10.18
C GLN A 61 -11.37 11.63 -11.21
#